data_AF-A0A6L3Z4U0-F1
#
_entry.id   AF-A0A6L3Z4U0-F1
#
_cell.length_a   1.000
_cell.length_b   1.000
_cell.length_c   1.000
_cell.angle_alpha   90.00
_cell.angle_beta   90.00
_cell.angle_gamma   90.00
#
_symmetry.space_group_name_H-M   'P 1'
#
loop_
_entity.id
_entity.type
_entity.pdbx_description
1 polymer ?
#
loop_
_entity_poly.entity_id
_entity_poly.type
_entity_poly.pdbx_seq_one_letter_code
_entity_poly.pdbx_strand_id
1 'polypeptide(L)'
;MPYVDTNPVLDVLFDPTTINPPSLNRTAMYEGTGRRFNASGVLYRWLTEQSEDTGRVAYSVREIGASEPWLDETLNKIADFRVASDDWDGAGSAAPIEELFPAAEKVAEQFSQMPVSWRPTLNFDPDGQPNFAAYNDDIYLTVTIEAEDKISWYAVINGEEMYQDDIALSDFDPALFTKAAEVA
;
A
#
# COMPACT_ATOMS: atom_id res chain seq x y z
N MET A 1 -45.92 -23.94 -10.41
CA MET A 1 -45.84 -22.46 -10.39
C MET A 1 -44.37 -22.10 -10.21
N PRO A 2 -43.68 -21.53 -11.22
CA PRO A 2 -42.33 -21.04 -11.02
C PRO A 2 -42.37 -19.64 -10.37
N TYR A 3 -41.69 -19.49 -9.23
CA TYR A 3 -41.47 -18.17 -8.62
C TYR A 3 -40.48 -17.41 -9.50
N VAL A 4 -40.96 -16.31 -10.09
CA VAL A 4 -40.14 -15.30 -10.76
C VAL A 4 -39.81 -14.26 -9.70
N ASP A 5 -38.57 -14.24 -9.23
CA ASP A 5 -38.06 -13.23 -8.30
C ASP A 5 -37.41 -12.12 -9.12
N THR A 6 -38.23 -11.20 -9.62
CA THR A 6 -37.74 -9.95 -10.24
C THR A 6 -37.58 -8.91 -9.16
N ASN A 7 -36.35 -8.69 -8.71
CA ASN A 7 -35.98 -7.55 -7.88
C ASN A 7 -35.62 -6.37 -8.81
N PRO A 8 -36.48 -5.33 -8.96
CA PRO A 8 -36.30 -4.25 -9.93
C PRO A 8 -35.18 -3.26 -9.55
N VAL A 9 -34.47 -3.47 -8.44
CA VAL A 9 -33.41 -2.56 -7.97
C VAL A 9 -32.04 -2.90 -8.58
N LEU A 10 -31.85 -4.10 -9.12
CA LEU A 10 -30.55 -4.54 -9.66
C LEU A 10 -30.35 -4.21 -11.15
N ASP A 11 -31.42 -3.92 -11.90
CA ASP A 11 -31.34 -3.59 -13.33
C ASP A 11 -30.97 -2.12 -13.64
N VAL A 12 -30.82 -1.27 -12.61
CA VAL A 12 -30.47 0.15 -12.79
C VAL A 12 -28.98 0.43 -12.57
N LEU A 13 -28.21 -0.55 -12.07
CA LEU A 13 -26.79 -0.36 -11.76
C LEU A 13 -25.84 -0.57 -12.95
N PHE A 14 -26.36 -1.03 -14.10
CA PHE A 14 -25.56 -1.29 -15.30
C PHE A 14 -26.22 -0.76 -16.56
N ASP A 15 -26.71 0.48 -16.54
CA ASP A 15 -27.02 1.21 -17.78
C ASP A 15 -25.74 1.92 -18.30
N PRO A 16 -25.08 1.40 -19.35
CA PRO A 16 -23.86 1.98 -19.90
C PRO A 16 -24.09 3.30 -20.66
N THR A 17 -25.33 3.80 -20.75
CA THR A 17 -25.64 5.08 -21.41
C THR A 17 -25.52 6.29 -20.47
N THR A 18 -25.29 6.09 -19.17
CA THR A 18 -24.99 7.18 -18.21
C THR A 18 -23.48 7.39 -18.05
N ILE A 19 -22.85 7.91 -19.11
CA ILE A 19 -21.47 8.40 -19.10
C ILE A 19 -21.43 9.85 -18.56
N ASN A 20 -20.90 10.04 -17.33
CA ASN A 20 -20.09 11.14 -16.71
C ASN A 20 -20.14 12.61 -17.24
N PRO A 21 -19.71 13.67 -16.47
CA PRO A 21 -19.51 13.90 -15.01
C PRO A 21 -20.08 15.31 -14.57
N PRO A 22 -20.07 15.78 -13.28
CA PRO A 22 -18.87 16.27 -12.58
C PRO A 22 -18.84 16.01 -11.06
N SER A 23 -17.64 16.02 -10.47
CA SER A 23 -17.37 16.10 -9.02
C SER A 23 -18.11 15.08 -8.14
N LEU A 24 -17.56 13.87 -7.99
CA LEU A 24 -17.99 12.96 -6.94
C LEU A 24 -16.85 12.69 -5.96
N ASN A 25 -16.83 13.55 -4.94
CA ASN A 25 -16.53 13.18 -3.56
C ASN A 25 -17.06 11.77 -3.28
N ARG A 26 -16.21 10.74 -3.40
CA ARG A 26 -16.53 9.42 -2.86
C ARG A 26 -16.32 9.49 -1.35
N THR A 27 -17.37 9.94 -0.67
CA THR A 27 -17.51 9.73 0.76
C THR A 27 -17.84 8.25 0.94
N ALA A 28 -16.82 7.42 1.18
CA ALA A 28 -17.05 6.06 1.63
C ALA A 28 -17.64 6.14 3.05
N MET A 29 -18.96 6.01 3.17
CA MET A 29 -19.64 5.81 4.45
C MET A 29 -19.32 4.39 4.92
N TYR A 30 -18.35 4.24 5.80
CA TYR A 30 -18.32 3.12 6.73
C TYR A 30 -19.13 3.52 7.95
N GLU A 31 -20.39 3.06 8.01
CA GLU A 31 -21.24 3.19 9.20
C GLU A 31 -20.64 2.37 10.34
N GLY A 32 -19.87 3.04 11.21
CA GLY A 32 -19.38 2.46 12.46
C GLY A 32 -18.91 3.47 13.50
N THR A 33 -18.41 4.64 13.10
CA THR A 33 -17.75 5.57 14.05
C THR A 33 -18.22 7.02 14.01
N GLY A 34 -19.14 7.39 13.11
CA GLY A 34 -19.78 8.72 13.11
C GLY A 34 -18.83 9.92 12.94
N ARG A 35 -17.60 9.71 12.48
CA ARG A 35 -16.62 10.80 12.24
C ARG A 35 -16.29 10.91 10.76
N ARG A 36 -16.56 12.08 10.19
CA ARG A 36 -16.09 12.48 8.86
C ARG A 36 -14.63 12.92 8.98
N PHE A 37 -13.70 12.18 8.39
CA PHE A 37 -12.33 12.64 8.24
C PHE A 37 -12.11 13.10 6.79
N ASN A 38 -11.89 14.40 6.61
CA ASN A 38 -11.33 14.93 5.38
C ASN A 38 -9.82 14.67 5.41
N ALA A 39 -9.37 13.63 4.71
CA ALA A 39 -7.97 13.24 4.58
C ALA A 39 -7.18 14.17 3.63
N SER A 40 -7.31 15.49 3.81
CA SER A 40 -6.70 16.49 2.91
C SER A 40 -5.72 17.44 3.62
N GLY A 41 -5.38 17.21 4.90
CA GLY A 41 -4.74 18.25 5.71
C GLY A 41 -3.65 17.84 6.70
N VAL A 42 -3.26 16.57 6.82
CA VAL A 42 -2.38 16.15 7.93
C VAL A 42 -0.91 15.97 7.53
N LEU A 43 -0.59 15.85 6.23
CA LEU A 43 0.79 15.55 5.77
C LEU A 43 1.74 16.76 5.64
N TYR A 44 1.27 18.01 5.83
CA TYR A 44 2.07 19.19 5.48
C TYR A 44 3.01 19.74 6.57
N ARG A 45 3.01 19.20 7.79
CA ARG A 45 3.74 19.84 8.90
C ARG A 45 5.16 19.32 9.15
N TRP A 46 5.51 18.13 8.69
CA TRP A 46 6.83 17.55 9.00
C TRP A 46 7.92 17.84 7.96
N LEU A 47 7.56 18.18 6.72
CA LEU A 47 8.52 18.38 5.63
C LEU A 47 9.02 19.83 5.45
N THR A 48 8.48 20.80 6.18
CA THR A 48 8.82 22.22 6.00
C THR A 48 9.77 22.79 7.06
N GLU A 49 10.13 22.04 8.12
CA GLU A 49 11.04 22.53 9.16
C GLU A 49 12.52 22.18 8.92
N GLN A 50 12.88 21.44 7.86
CA GLN A 50 14.28 21.04 7.60
C GLN A 50 14.94 21.62 6.33
N SER A 51 14.27 22.43 5.51
CA SER A 51 14.79 22.79 4.18
C SER A 51 15.44 24.18 4.05
N GLU A 52 16.05 24.74 5.10
CA GLU A 52 16.66 26.08 4.99
C GLU A 52 18.14 26.13 4.56
N ASP A 53 18.88 25.02 4.34
CA ASP A 53 20.35 25.16 4.20
C ASP A 53 21.09 24.40 3.08
N THR A 54 20.44 23.86 2.05
CA THR A 54 21.20 23.31 0.91
C THR A 54 20.61 23.64 -0.44
N GLY A 55 21.21 24.64 -1.09
CA GLY A 55 20.93 25.02 -2.46
C GLY A 55 21.11 23.86 -3.44
N ARG A 56 20.08 23.71 -4.29
CA ARG A 56 20.06 22.97 -5.56
C ARG A 56 20.23 21.45 -5.50
N VAL A 57 19.08 20.79 -5.42
CA VAL A 57 18.78 19.70 -6.37
C VAL A 57 17.41 20.01 -6.98
N ALA A 58 17.40 20.28 -8.29
CA ALA A 58 16.17 20.42 -9.05
C ALA A 58 15.59 19.01 -9.27
N TYR A 59 14.93 18.46 -8.25
CA TYR A 59 13.98 17.39 -8.47
C TYR A 59 12.84 17.99 -9.30
N SER A 60 12.49 17.36 -10.41
CA SER A 60 11.25 17.66 -11.10
C SER A 60 10.13 17.53 -10.08
N VAL A 61 9.60 18.67 -9.64
CA VAL A 61 8.41 18.77 -8.80
C VAL A 61 7.27 18.19 -9.64
N ARG A 62 7.09 16.86 -9.60
CA ARG A 62 5.75 16.31 -9.82
C ARG A 62 4.93 16.91 -8.71
N GLU A 63 3.91 17.68 -9.07
CA GLU A 63 2.91 18.16 -8.13
C GLU A 63 2.54 17.01 -7.20
N ILE A 64 2.87 17.15 -5.92
CA ILE A 64 2.28 16.37 -4.83
C ILE A 64 0.84 16.89 -4.72
N GLY A 65 0.02 16.54 -5.72
CA GLY A 65 -1.31 17.11 -5.95
C GLY A 65 -2.35 16.07 -6.38
N ALA A 66 -1.93 14.85 -6.70
CA ALA A 66 -2.80 13.69 -6.78
C ALA A 66 -2.31 12.71 -5.73
N SER A 67 -3.15 12.41 -4.74
CA SER A 67 -2.83 11.34 -3.81
C SER A 67 -2.65 10.06 -4.62
N GLU A 68 -1.59 9.30 -4.30
CA GLU A 68 -1.28 8.06 -5.00
C GLU A 68 -2.20 7.00 -4.39
N PRO A 69 -3.23 6.50 -5.11
CA PRO A 69 -4.31 5.74 -4.47
C PRO A 69 -3.80 4.48 -3.77
N TRP A 70 -2.80 3.81 -4.34
CA TRP A 70 -2.23 2.61 -3.74
C TRP A 70 -1.48 2.92 -2.43
N LEU A 71 -0.70 4.01 -2.40
CA LEU A 71 0.01 4.45 -1.20
C LEU A 71 -0.98 4.86 -0.11
N ASP A 72 -2.02 5.61 -0.45
CA ASP A 72 -3.06 5.98 0.52
C ASP A 72 -3.77 4.76 1.09
N GLU A 73 -4.16 3.79 0.25
CA GLU A 73 -4.77 2.54 0.69
C GLU A 73 -3.82 1.75 1.61
N THR A 74 -2.53 1.71 1.28
CA THR A 74 -1.52 1.02 2.07
C THR A 74 -1.30 1.68 3.43
N LEU A 75 -1.17 3.02 3.47
CA LEU A 75 -1.01 3.78 4.71
C LEU A 75 -2.27 3.71 5.59
N ASN A 76 -3.46 3.72 5.00
CA ASN A 76 -4.70 3.49 5.75
C ASN A 76 -4.74 2.08 6.34
N LYS A 77 -4.31 1.07 5.58
CA LYS A 77 -4.20 -0.30 6.10
C LYS A 77 -3.23 -0.34 7.28
N ILE A 78 -2.05 0.28 7.19
CA ILE A 78 -1.12 0.37 8.34
C ILE A 78 -1.82 1.03 9.54
N ALA A 79 -2.53 2.13 9.33
CA ALA A 79 -3.26 2.82 10.40
C ALA A 79 -4.37 1.96 11.04
N ASP A 80 -5.07 1.13 10.27
CA ASP A 80 -6.08 0.20 10.78
C ASP A 80 -5.43 -0.90 11.64
N PHE A 81 -4.27 -1.42 11.23
CA PHE A 81 -3.54 -2.43 11.99
C PHE A 81 -2.85 -1.87 13.24
N ARG A 82 -2.60 -0.55 13.33
CA ARG A 82 -2.12 0.10 14.57
C ARG A 82 -3.06 -0.06 15.76
N VAL A 83 -4.35 -0.30 15.52
CA VAL A 83 -5.36 -0.47 16.57
C VAL A 83 -5.81 -1.93 16.73
N ALA A 84 -5.22 -2.85 15.96
CA ALA A 84 -5.54 -4.27 16.04
C ALA A 84 -4.97 -4.90 17.31
N SER A 85 -5.71 -5.84 17.89
CA SER A 85 -5.26 -6.65 19.02
C SER A 85 -4.86 -8.06 18.56
N ASP A 86 -4.44 -8.91 19.49
CA ASP A 86 -4.31 -10.35 19.25
C ASP A 86 -5.63 -10.92 18.68
N ASP A 87 -5.51 -12.01 17.92
CA ASP A 87 -6.61 -12.72 17.27
C ASP A 87 -7.39 -11.83 16.27
N TRP A 88 -6.74 -10.83 15.67
CA TRP A 88 -7.35 -9.93 14.69
C TRP A 88 -7.83 -10.65 13.42
N ASP A 89 -7.29 -11.83 13.13
CA ASP A 89 -7.66 -12.69 12.03
C ASP A 89 -8.63 -13.83 12.42
N GLY A 90 -8.96 -13.95 13.71
CA GLY A 90 -9.79 -15.03 14.26
C GLY A 90 -9.11 -16.41 14.25
N ALA A 91 -7.78 -16.46 14.05
CA ALA A 91 -6.98 -17.69 14.01
C ALA A 91 -5.85 -17.70 15.05
N GLY A 92 -5.89 -16.79 16.03
CA GLY A 92 -4.90 -16.69 17.10
C GLY A 92 -3.60 -15.99 16.70
N SER A 93 -3.62 -15.17 15.64
CA SER A 93 -2.45 -14.37 15.26
C SER A 93 -2.10 -13.34 16.33
N ALA A 94 -0.81 -13.06 16.46
CA ALA A 94 -0.31 -12.02 17.34
C ALA A 94 -0.78 -10.63 16.88
N ALA A 95 -0.90 -9.70 17.83
CA ALA A 95 -1.07 -8.30 17.52
C ALA A 95 0.09 -7.80 16.63
N PRO A 96 -0.18 -6.93 15.66
CA PRO A 96 0.87 -6.31 14.85
C PRO A 96 1.91 -5.60 15.71
N ILE A 97 3.19 -5.72 15.33
CA ILE A 97 4.31 -5.12 16.07
C ILE A 97 4.38 -3.63 15.74
N GLU A 98 4.07 -2.78 16.74
CA GLU A 98 3.93 -1.34 16.54
C GLU A 98 5.23 -0.66 16.09
N GLU A 99 6.36 -1.16 16.59
CA GLU A 99 7.70 -0.70 16.27
C GLU A 99 8.02 -0.83 14.77
N LEU A 100 7.37 -1.75 14.04
CA LEU A 100 7.65 -2.01 12.63
C LEU A 100 6.86 -1.11 11.67
N PHE A 101 5.86 -0.36 12.14
CA PHE A 101 5.04 0.47 11.27
C PHE A 101 5.81 1.60 10.55
N PRO A 102 6.73 2.35 11.19
CA PRO A 102 7.53 3.35 10.47
C PRO A 102 8.36 2.75 9.34
N ALA A 103 8.89 1.54 9.54
CA ALA A 103 9.58 0.80 8.49
C ALA A 103 8.62 0.41 7.35
N ALA A 104 7.42 -0.07 7.68
CA ALA A 104 6.37 -0.41 6.71
C ALA A 104 5.93 0.81 5.87
N GLU A 105 5.76 1.96 6.50
CA GLU A 105 5.42 3.22 5.82
C GLU A 105 6.52 3.62 4.82
N LYS A 106 7.79 3.54 5.24
CA LYS A 106 8.94 3.84 4.37
C LYS A 106 9.03 2.87 3.19
N VAL A 107 8.85 1.57 3.44
CA VAL A 107 8.84 0.55 2.37
C VAL A 107 7.69 0.81 1.39
N ALA A 108 6.50 1.18 1.89
CA ALA A 108 5.36 1.55 1.04
C ALA A 108 5.67 2.78 0.17
N GLU A 109 6.29 3.82 0.73
CA GLU A 109 6.73 4.99 -0.04
C GLU A 109 7.70 4.62 -1.16
N GLN A 110 8.65 3.72 -0.90
CA GLN A 110 9.57 3.25 -1.93
C GLN A 110 8.85 2.43 -3.02
N PHE A 111 7.91 1.56 -2.65
CA PHE A 111 7.08 0.81 -3.59
C PHE A 111 6.14 1.68 -4.43
N SER A 112 5.69 2.83 -3.92
CA SER A 112 4.84 3.75 -4.67
C SER A 112 5.50 4.27 -5.97
N GLN A 113 6.84 4.25 -6.02
CA GLN A 113 7.64 4.65 -7.18
C GLN A 113 7.73 3.56 -8.26
N MET A 114 7.31 2.32 -7.96
CA MET A 114 7.30 1.21 -8.92
C MET A 114 6.11 1.29 -9.90
N PRO A 115 6.19 0.61 -11.06
CA PRO A 115 5.06 0.40 -11.94
C PRO A 115 3.86 -0.20 -11.19
N VAL A 116 2.65 0.28 -11.49
CA VAL A 116 1.42 -0.11 -10.77
C VAL A 116 1.23 -1.64 -10.72
N SER A 117 1.56 -2.35 -11.80
CA SER A 117 1.43 -3.81 -11.88
C SER A 117 2.41 -4.58 -10.99
N TRP A 118 3.43 -3.92 -10.47
CA TRP A 118 4.50 -4.52 -9.66
C TRP A 118 4.38 -4.17 -8.17
N ARG A 119 3.42 -3.30 -7.82
CA ARG A 119 3.26 -2.85 -6.45
C ARG A 119 2.69 -3.99 -5.59
N PRO A 120 3.37 -4.36 -4.50
CA PRO A 120 2.89 -5.45 -3.65
C PRO A 120 1.65 -5.05 -2.86
N THR A 121 0.98 -6.06 -2.31
CA THR A 121 -0.05 -5.88 -1.30
C THR A 121 0.59 -6.03 0.08
N LEU A 122 0.38 -5.06 0.97
CA LEU A 122 0.74 -5.18 2.37
C LEU A 122 -0.15 -6.22 3.05
N ASN A 123 0.43 -7.11 3.83
CA ASN A 123 -0.20 -8.08 4.72
C ASN A 123 0.56 -8.12 6.05
N PHE A 124 -0.01 -8.82 7.03
CA PHE A 124 0.66 -9.11 8.30
C PHE A 124 0.74 -10.62 8.45
N ASP A 125 1.90 -11.11 8.87
CA ASP A 125 2.08 -12.54 9.16
C ASP A 125 1.48 -12.90 10.54
N PRO A 126 1.39 -14.20 10.88
CA PRO A 126 0.85 -14.64 12.17
C PRO A 126 1.64 -14.15 13.38
N ASP A 127 2.89 -13.75 13.20
CA ASP A 127 3.78 -13.20 14.23
C ASP A 127 3.63 -11.67 14.37
N GLY A 128 2.75 -11.05 13.57
CA GLY A 128 2.47 -9.61 13.61
C GLY A 128 3.43 -8.76 12.80
N GLN A 129 4.29 -9.34 11.97
CA GLN A 129 5.26 -8.63 11.14
C GLN A 129 4.62 -8.15 9.82
N PRO A 130 4.90 -6.91 9.39
CA PRO A 130 4.50 -6.44 8.06
C PRO A 130 5.19 -7.22 6.95
N ASN A 131 4.42 -7.67 5.96
CA ASN A 131 4.90 -8.37 4.77
C ASN A 131 4.26 -7.78 3.51
N PHE A 132 5.07 -7.40 2.54
CA PHE A 132 4.65 -6.95 1.22
C PHE A 132 4.79 -8.09 0.22
N ALA A 133 3.67 -8.53 -0.37
CA ALA A 133 3.67 -9.62 -1.35
C ALA A 133 3.07 -9.18 -2.69
N ALA A 134 3.75 -9.45 -3.80
CA ALA A 134 3.24 -9.31 -5.16
C ALA A 134 3.32 -10.65 -5.89
N TYR A 135 2.26 -11.00 -6.62
CA TYR A 135 2.26 -12.17 -7.48
C TYR A 135 1.49 -11.88 -8.76
N ASN A 136 2.17 -11.99 -9.89
CA ASN A 136 1.58 -11.93 -11.23
C ASN A 136 2.38 -12.85 -12.18
N ASP A 137 2.08 -12.80 -13.48
CA ASP A 137 2.73 -13.66 -14.48
C ASP A 137 4.24 -13.38 -14.65
N ASP A 138 4.71 -12.20 -14.25
CA ASP A 138 6.08 -11.72 -14.46
C ASP A 138 6.94 -11.75 -13.17
N ILE A 139 6.31 -11.61 -12.00
CA ILE A 139 6.99 -11.48 -10.71
C ILE A 139 6.25 -12.22 -9.58
N TYR A 140 7.03 -12.95 -8.80
CA TYR A 140 6.71 -13.31 -7.42
C TYR A 140 7.64 -12.50 -6.52
N LEU A 141 7.11 -11.72 -5.58
CA LEU A 141 7.89 -10.90 -4.65
C LEU A 141 7.29 -11.03 -3.26
N THR A 142 8.15 -11.22 -2.26
CA THR A 142 7.79 -11.14 -0.84
C THR A 142 8.86 -10.35 -0.12
N VAL A 143 8.47 -9.32 0.63
CA VAL A 143 9.37 -8.50 1.46
C VAL A 143 8.81 -8.47 2.86
N THR A 144 9.57 -9.00 3.82
CA THR A 144 9.21 -9.02 5.23
C THR A 144 10.04 -7.99 5.98
N ILE A 145 9.40 -7.26 6.88
CA ILE A 145 10.06 -6.31 7.77
C ILE A 145 10.34 -7.03 9.09
N GLU A 146 11.62 -7.28 9.36
CA GLU A 146 12.04 -8.06 10.52
C GLU A 146 12.33 -7.18 11.75
N ALA A 147 12.79 -5.95 11.51
CA ALA A 147 13.07 -4.94 12.54
C ALA A 147 12.86 -3.52 12.00
N GLU A 148 12.98 -2.51 12.87
CA GLU A 148 12.86 -1.09 12.50
C GLU A 148 13.79 -0.68 11.34
N ASP A 149 14.95 -1.32 11.23
CA ASP A 149 15.99 -1.03 10.25
C ASP A 149 16.39 -2.25 9.40
N LYS A 150 15.66 -3.36 9.49
CA LYS A 150 16.00 -4.62 8.81
C LYS A 150 14.84 -5.20 8.04
N ILE A 151 15.14 -5.65 6.83
CA ILE A 151 14.18 -6.36 5.98
C ILE A 151 14.84 -7.57 5.34
N SER A 152 13.99 -8.50 4.94
CA SER A 152 14.38 -9.66 4.14
C SER A 152 13.42 -9.77 2.97
N TRP A 153 13.94 -10.15 1.80
CA TRP A 153 13.11 -10.26 0.61
C TRP A 153 13.51 -11.43 -0.26
N TYR A 154 12.49 -11.98 -0.92
CA TYR A 154 12.61 -13.04 -1.91
C TYR A 154 11.82 -12.63 -3.15
N ALA A 155 12.42 -12.83 -4.32
CA ALA A 155 11.79 -12.55 -5.59
C ALA A 155 12.08 -13.63 -6.63
N VAL A 156 11.11 -13.93 -7.47
CA VAL A 156 11.29 -14.70 -8.71
C VAL A 156 10.85 -13.79 -9.85
N ILE A 157 11.77 -13.44 -10.74
CA ILE A 157 11.52 -12.53 -11.86
C ILE A 157 12.00 -13.23 -13.13
N ASN A 158 11.11 -13.42 -14.10
CA ASN A 158 11.42 -14.14 -15.34
C ASN A 158 12.05 -15.54 -15.13
N GLY A 159 11.68 -16.20 -14.01
CA GLY A 159 12.20 -17.51 -13.63
C GLY A 159 13.57 -17.50 -12.93
N GLU A 160 14.17 -16.33 -12.70
CA GLU A 160 15.38 -16.19 -11.90
C GLU A 160 15.00 -15.90 -10.43
N GLU A 161 15.51 -16.73 -9.52
CA GLU A 161 15.31 -16.59 -8.08
C GLU A 161 16.39 -15.66 -7.50
N MET A 162 15.96 -14.68 -6.72
CA MET A 162 16.80 -13.75 -5.99
C MET A 162 16.34 -13.69 -4.53
N TYR A 163 17.29 -13.68 -3.62
CA TYR A 163 17.02 -13.63 -2.19
C TYR A 163 18.09 -12.81 -1.48
N GLN A 164 17.65 -11.95 -0.57
CA GLN A 164 18.52 -11.34 0.42
C GLN A 164 17.84 -11.33 1.78
N ASP A 165 18.66 -11.59 2.79
CA ASP A 165 18.28 -11.70 4.19
C ASP A 165 19.03 -10.64 5.00
N ASP A 166 18.41 -10.15 6.07
CA ASP A 166 19.03 -9.26 7.05
C ASP A 166 19.70 -8.02 6.41
N ILE A 167 19.01 -7.39 5.45
CA ILE A 167 19.52 -6.18 4.81
C ILE A 167 19.01 -4.93 5.52
N ALA A 168 19.88 -3.92 5.59
CA ALA A 168 19.49 -2.64 6.15
C ALA A 168 18.39 -2.00 5.29
N LEU A 169 17.37 -1.45 5.92
CA LEU A 169 16.29 -0.71 5.26
C LEU A 169 16.80 0.51 4.47
N SER A 170 17.97 1.05 4.83
CA SER A 170 18.65 2.10 4.05
C SER A 170 19.16 1.63 2.70
N ASP A 171 19.48 0.34 2.59
CA ASP A 171 20.12 -0.27 1.42
C ASP A 171 19.09 -0.92 0.49
N PHE A 172 17.83 -1.00 0.92
CA PHE A 172 16.72 -1.49 0.11
C PHE A 172 16.34 -0.52 -1.00
N ASP A 173 16.44 -0.98 -2.25
CA ASP A 173 16.01 -0.28 -3.46
C ASP A 173 15.05 -1.14 -4.28
N PRO A 174 13.72 -0.91 -4.25
CA PRO A 174 12.78 -1.70 -5.03
C PRO A 174 12.96 -1.58 -6.55
N ALA A 175 13.72 -0.59 -7.05
CA ALA A 175 14.07 -0.53 -8.46
C ALA A 175 15.00 -1.67 -8.90
N LEU A 176 15.60 -2.42 -7.97
CA LEU A 176 16.37 -3.63 -8.30
C LEU A 176 15.48 -4.69 -8.97
N PHE A 177 14.20 -4.77 -8.60
CA PHE A 177 13.26 -5.72 -9.18
C PHE A 177 12.94 -5.35 -10.63
N THR A 178 12.67 -4.08 -10.90
CA THR A 178 12.36 -3.64 -12.28
C THR A 178 13.57 -3.76 -13.20
N LYS A 179 14.79 -3.49 -12.69
CA LYS A 179 16.03 -3.66 -13.46
C LYS A 179 16.27 -5.13 -13.83
N ALA A 180 15.98 -6.06 -12.92
CA ALA A 180 16.08 -7.49 -13.21
C ALA A 180 15.14 -7.92 -14.34
N ALA A 181 13.95 -7.29 -14.45
CA ALA A 181 13.02 -7.54 -15.55
C ALA A 181 13.52 -7.07 -16.92
N GLU A 182 14.34 -6.02 -16.99
CA GLU A 182 14.81 -5.44 -18.25
C GLU A 182 15.97 -6.22 -18.88
N VAL A 183 16.67 -7.06 -18.10
CA VAL A 183 17.88 -7.77 -18.52
C VAL A 183 17.62 -9.21 -18.98
N ALA A 184 16.47 -9.77 -18.61
CA ALA A 184 16.03 -11.11 -18.99
C ALA A 184 15.34 -11.14 -20.37
#